data_AF-A0A7K1LAC9-F1
#
_entry.id   AF-A0A7K1LAC9-F1
#
_cell.length_a   1.000
_cell.length_b   1.000
_cell.length_c   1.000
_cell.angle_alpha   90.00
_cell.angle_beta   90.00
_cell.angle_gamma   90.00
#
_symmetry.space_group_name_H-M   'P 1'
#
loop_
_entity.id
_entity.type
_entity.pdbx_description
1 polymer ?
#
loop_
_entity_poly.entity_id
_entity_poly.type
_entity_poly.pdbx_seq_one_letter_code
_entity_poly.pdbx_strand_id
1 'polypeptide(L)'
;MPEQQKHEDRPDATDPQYAALAALTASLQGRGYEPVHDKDTAVLNVVDPVDHPADTITCQPRAVDGGLLWFFNGAGTPIAPASHIVEATVLIVADRDKRTEQQGESADALHVTRP
;
A
#
# COMPACT_ATOMS: atom_id res chain seq x y z
N MET A 1 -35.29 7.48 15.40
CA MET A 1 -34.50 6.81 14.36
C MET A 1 -33.16 7.52 14.33
N PRO A 2 -32.06 6.93 14.83
CA PRO A 2 -30.77 7.61 14.83
C PRO A 2 -30.29 7.77 13.39
N GLU A 3 -29.88 8.99 13.08
CA GLU A 3 -29.36 9.41 11.79
C GLU A 3 -28.16 8.55 11.40
N GLN A 4 -28.24 7.97 10.21
CA GLN A 4 -27.13 7.24 9.63
C GLN A 4 -26.00 8.23 9.35
N GLN A 5 -25.00 8.18 10.22
CA GLN A 5 -23.77 8.94 10.20
C GLN A 5 -22.97 8.59 8.94
N LYS A 6 -23.31 9.25 7.82
CA LYS A 6 -22.45 9.34 6.64
C LYS A 6 -21.36 10.37 6.96
N HIS A 7 -20.44 10.01 7.85
CA HIS A 7 -19.12 10.64 7.87
C HIS A 7 -18.45 10.23 6.56
N GLU A 8 -18.76 10.93 5.46
CA GLU A 8 -17.75 11.23 4.46
C GLU A 8 -16.75 12.13 5.18
N ASP A 9 -15.89 11.50 5.98
CA ASP A 9 -14.74 12.13 6.59
C ASP A 9 -13.81 12.45 5.43
N ARG A 10 -13.98 13.64 4.84
CA ARG A 10 -12.95 14.21 3.96
C ARG A 10 -11.70 14.19 4.82
N PRO A 11 -10.69 13.37 4.49
CA PRO A 11 -9.58 13.14 5.40
C PRO A 11 -8.95 14.49 5.69
N ASP A 12 -9.12 14.94 6.94
CA ASP A 12 -8.56 16.20 7.37
C ASP A 12 -7.05 16.09 7.19
N ALA A 13 -6.38 17.14 6.72
CA ALA A 13 -4.92 17.09 6.53
C ALA A 13 -4.17 16.82 7.87
N THR A 14 -4.88 16.94 9.00
CA THR A 14 -4.42 16.62 10.35
C THR A 14 -4.69 15.16 10.75
N ASP A 15 -5.40 14.39 9.92
CA ASP A 15 -5.67 12.98 10.21
C ASP A 15 -4.36 12.17 10.23
N PRO A 16 -4.08 11.43 11.32
CA PRO A 16 -2.84 10.68 11.46
C PRO A 16 -2.67 9.59 10.39
N GLN A 17 -3.74 9.10 9.76
CA GLN A 17 -3.67 8.14 8.65
C GLN A 17 -3.16 8.83 7.40
N TYR A 18 -3.69 10.02 7.09
CA TYR A 18 -3.22 10.83 5.96
C TYR A 18 -1.73 11.20 6.11
N ALA A 19 -1.32 11.62 7.31
CA ALA A 19 0.08 11.94 7.60
C ALA A 19 1.00 10.71 7.43
N ALA A 20 0.56 9.53 7.88
CA ALA A 20 1.32 8.30 7.73
C ALA A 20 1.48 7.88 6.26
N LEU A 21 0.41 7.97 5.47
CA LEU A 21 0.46 7.69 4.03
C LEU A 21 1.34 8.68 3.28
N ALA A 22 1.29 9.97 3.64
CA ALA A 22 2.19 10.98 3.07
C ALA A 22 3.67 10.68 3.37
N ALA A 23 3.99 10.26 4.59
CA ALA A 23 5.35 9.85 4.96
C ALA A 23 5.81 8.58 4.21
N LEU A 24 4.90 7.62 4.02
CA LEU A 24 5.15 6.41 3.23
C LEU A 24 5.38 6.75 1.75
N THR A 25 4.58 7.67 1.20
CA THR A 25 4.74 8.20 -0.16
C THR A 25 6.15 8.77 -0.37
N ALA A 26 6.60 9.64 0.53
CA ALA A 26 7.93 10.25 0.46
C ALA A 26 9.06 9.20 0.54
N SER A 27 8.88 8.16 1.37
CA SER A 27 9.85 7.08 1.53
C SER A 27 9.97 6.20 0.28
N LEU A 28 8.84 5.92 -0.38
CA LEU A 28 8.79 5.18 -1.65
C LEU A 28 9.37 5.99 -2.82
N GLN A 29 9.05 7.29 -2.90
CA GLN A 29 9.62 8.20 -3.90
C GLN A 29 11.15 8.30 -3.77
N GLY A 30 11.68 8.33 -2.54
CA GLY A 30 13.13 8.27 -2.29
C GLY A 30 13.81 7.00 -2.81
N ARG A 31 13.03 5.95 -3.11
CA ARG A 31 13.51 4.68 -3.69
C ARG A 31 13.21 4.54 -5.18
N GLY A 32 12.63 5.56 -5.83
CA GLY A 32 12.33 5.56 -7.26
C GLY A 32 10.95 4.97 -7.64
N TYR A 33 10.08 4.74 -6.66
CA TYR A 33 8.69 4.35 -6.94
C TYR A 33 7.83 5.60 -7.16
N GLU A 34 6.77 5.46 -7.96
CA GLU A 34 5.77 6.51 -8.20
C GLU A 34 4.44 6.17 -7.52
N PRO A 35 4.35 6.30 -6.18
CA PRO A 35 3.11 6.05 -5.48
C PRO A 35 2.10 7.17 -5.74
N VAL A 36 0.87 6.78 -6.05
CA VAL A 36 -0.27 7.67 -6.23
C VAL A 36 -1.08 7.68 -4.94
N HIS A 37 -0.99 8.77 -4.18
CA HIS A 37 -1.77 8.97 -2.97
C HIS A 37 -3.12 9.60 -3.32
N ASP A 38 -4.20 8.87 -3.07
CA ASP A 38 -5.55 9.39 -3.19
C ASP A 38 -5.91 10.22 -1.94
N LYS A 39 -6.13 11.52 -2.17
CA LYS A 39 -6.38 12.49 -1.10
C LYS A 39 -7.78 12.40 -0.51
N ASP A 40 -8.68 11.63 -1.12
CA ASP A 40 -10.08 11.55 -0.70
C ASP A 40 -10.34 10.27 0.11
N THR A 41 -9.60 9.19 -0.17
CA THR A 41 -9.87 7.86 0.39
C THR A 41 -8.80 7.33 1.35
N ALA A 42 -7.73 8.09 1.63
CA ALA A 42 -6.59 7.61 2.42
C ALA A 42 -6.04 6.28 1.87
N VAL A 43 -5.92 6.20 0.55
CA VAL A 43 -5.41 5.05 -0.19
C VAL A 43 -4.14 5.46 -0.94
N LEU A 44 -3.12 4.62 -0.88
CA LEU A 44 -1.86 4.80 -1.57
C LEU A 44 -1.67 3.68 -2.58
N ASN A 45 -1.68 3.99 -3.87
CA ASN A 45 -1.46 3.01 -4.92
C ASN A 45 0.00 3.06 -5.38
N VAL A 46 0.78 2.01 -5.12
CA VAL A 46 2.21 1.94 -5.44
C VAL A 46 2.37 1.33 -6.84
N VAL A 47 2.68 2.16 -7.83
CA VAL A 47 2.93 1.72 -9.21
C VAL A 47 4.39 1.33 -9.37
N ASP A 48 4.68 0.25 -10.11
CA ASP A 48 6.04 -0.12 -10.48
C ASP A 48 6.32 0.44 -11.86
N PRO A 49 7.54 0.94 -12.09
CA PRO A 49 7.97 1.24 -13.44
C PRO A 49 8.31 -0.02 -14.26
N VAL A 50 8.61 -1.17 -13.64
CA VAL A 50 9.07 -2.40 -14.32
C VAL A 50 7.93 -3.40 -14.53
N ASP A 51 7.12 -3.65 -13.50
CA ASP A 51 6.00 -4.60 -13.55
C ASP A 51 4.66 -3.91 -13.24
N HIS A 52 3.66 -4.03 -14.12
CA HIS A 52 2.44 -3.23 -14.04
C HIS A 52 1.41 -3.55 -12.92
N PRO A 53 1.53 -4.53 -11.98
CA PRO A 53 0.57 -4.59 -10.89
C PRO A 53 0.86 -3.44 -9.91
N ALA A 54 -0.01 -2.43 -9.94
CA ALA A 54 -0.08 -1.47 -8.86
C ALA A 54 -0.58 -2.16 -7.58
N ASP A 55 0.08 -1.91 -6.45
CA ASP A 55 -0.37 -2.45 -5.16
C ASP A 55 -1.10 -1.36 -4.37
N THR A 56 -2.28 -1.68 -3.86
CA THR A 56 -3.11 -0.74 -3.10
C THR A 56 -2.76 -0.85 -1.62
N ILE A 57 -2.15 0.17 -1.05
CA ILE A 57 -1.86 0.27 0.38
C ILE A 57 -2.90 1.17 1.04
N THR A 58 -3.49 0.71 2.15
CA THR A 58 -4.41 1.53 2.96
C THR A 58 -3.87 1.70 4.36
N CYS A 59 -4.23 2.80 5.03
CA CYS A 59 -3.86 3.03 6.43
C CYS A 59 -5.12 3.12 7.28
N GLN A 60 -5.31 2.18 8.20
CA GLN A 60 -6.53 2.10 9.01
C GLN A 60 -6.21 1.67 10.46
N PRO A 61 -7.03 2.08 11.44
CA PRO A 61 -6.87 1.63 12.81
C PRO A 61 -7.21 0.14 12.96
N ARG A 62 -6.32 -0.61 13.60
CA ARG A 62 -6.49 -2.04 13.85
C ARG A 62 -7.04 -2.26 15.25
N ALA A 63 -8.30 -2.72 15.35
CA ALA A 63 -8.97 -2.97 16.63
C ALA A 63 -8.21 -3.97 17.53
N VAL A 64 -7.54 -4.96 16.91
CA VAL A 64 -6.74 -5.98 17.63
C VAL A 64 -5.53 -5.37 18.34
N ASP A 65 -5.04 -4.23 17.86
CA ASP A 65 -3.82 -3.57 18.35
C ASP A 65 -4.15 -2.36 19.24
N GLY A 66 -5.34 -2.35 19.84
CA GLY A 66 -5.80 -1.23 20.68
C GLY A 66 -6.16 0.04 19.90
N GLY A 67 -6.41 -0.08 18.58
CA GLY A 67 -6.72 1.06 17.72
C GLY A 67 -5.50 1.76 17.13
N LEU A 68 -4.31 1.16 17.24
CA LEU A 68 -3.12 1.65 16.55
C LEU A 68 -3.32 1.60 15.04
N LEU A 69 -2.74 2.58 14.35
CA LEU A 69 -2.79 2.68 12.89
C LEU A 69 -1.82 1.68 12.26
N TRP A 70 -2.28 0.98 11.23
CA TRP A 70 -1.52 -0.02 10.51
C TRP A 70 -1.66 0.19 9.00
N PHE A 71 -0.60 -0.14 8.26
CA PHE A 71 -0.64 -0.26 6.82
C PHE A 71 -1.13 -1.65 6.43
N PHE A 72 -2.06 -1.68 5.48
CA PHE A 72 -2.61 -2.89 4.90
C PHE A 72 -2.34 -2.91 3.40
N ASN A 73 -2.12 -4.09 2.83
CA ASN A 73 -2.06 -4.26 1.37
C ASN A 73 -3.46 -4.36 0.77
N GLY A 74 -3.54 -4.48 -0.56
CA GLY A 74 -4.81 -4.52 -1.29
C GLY A 74 -5.67 -5.76 -0.96
N ALA A 75 -5.08 -6.76 -0.32
CA ALA A 75 -5.75 -7.95 0.20
C ALA A 75 -6.21 -7.80 1.66
N GLY A 76 -6.03 -6.63 2.28
CA GLY A 76 -6.36 -6.38 3.69
C GLY A 76 -5.41 -7.08 4.68
N THR A 77 -4.23 -7.47 4.22
CA THR A 77 -3.20 -8.09 5.08
C THR A 77 -2.40 -6.99 5.77
N PRO A 78 -2.24 -7.06 7.11
CA PRO A 78 -1.43 -6.09 7.83
C PRO A 78 0.05 -6.25 7.46
N ILE A 79 0.69 -5.14 7.10
CA ILE A 79 2.11 -5.08 6.72
C ILE A 79 2.94 -4.67 7.92
N ALA A 80 2.69 -3.46 8.43
CA ALA A 80 3.44 -2.86 9.54
C ALA A 80 2.64 -1.72 10.20
N PRO A 81 2.99 -1.35 11.44
CA PRO A 81 2.40 -0.18 12.10
C PRO A 81 2.68 1.11 11.32
N ALA A 82 1.72 2.04 11.32
CA ALA A 82 1.84 3.33 10.65
C ALA A 82 2.96 4.22 11.23
N SER A 83 3.39 3.95 12.46
CA SER A 83 4.53 4.61 13.09
C SER A 83 5.88 4.14 12.51
N HIS A 84 5.93 2.99 11.82
CA HIS A 84 7.14 2.36 11.32
C HIS A 84 7.25 2.50 9.79
N ILE A 85 7.32 3.74 9.30
CA ILE A 85 7.32 4.06 7.87
C ILE A 85 8.44 3.33 7.09
N VAL A 86 9.65 3.33 7.65
CA VAL A 86 10.82 2.73 6.97
C VAL A 86 10.67 1.22 6.85
N GLU A 87 10.21 0.56 7.92
CA GLU A 87 9.95 -0.89 7.94
C GLU A 87 8.84 -1.25 6.96
N ALA A 88 7.73 -0.52 6.97
CA ALA A 88 6.64 -0.67 6.02
C ALA A 88 7.13 -0.56 4.56
N THR A 89 7.95 0.46 4.28
CA THR A 89 8.53 0.66 2.93
C THR A 89 9.38 -0.54 2.51
N VAL A 90 10.23 -1.07 3.41
CA VAL A 90 11.07 -2.24 3.11
C VAL A 90 10.22 -3.47 2.84
N LEU A 91 9.18 -3.72 3.64
CA LEU A 91 8.31 -4.87 3.48
C LEU A 91 7.49 -4.81 2.17
N ILE A 92 6.96 -3.63 1.82
CA ILE A 92 6.22 -3.42 0.56
C ILE A 92 7.12 -3.69 -0.64
N VAL A 93 8.34 -3.14 -0.63
CA VAL A 93 9.31 -3.36 -1.71
C VAL A 93 9.72 -4.84 -1.80
N ALA A 94 9.96 -5.50 -0.67
CA ALA A 94 10.34 -6.90 -0.63
C ALA A 94 9.20 -7.85 -1.06
N ASP A 95 7.95 -7.54 -0.73
CA ASP A 95 6.78 -8.30 -1.19
C ASP A 95 6.65 -8.21 -2.72
N ARG A 96 6.88 -7.01 -3.26
CA ARG A 96 6.83 -6.77 -4.70
C ARG A 96 7.92 -7.51 -5.46
N ASP A 97 9.17 -7.43 -4.99
CA ASP A 97 10.31 -8.11 -5.58
C ASP A 97 10.02 -9.61 -5.75
N LYS A 98 9.50 -10.25 -4.68
CA LYS A 98 9.07 -11.66 -4.70
C LYS A 98 7.96 -11.95 -5.72
N ARG A 99 7.01 -11.04 -5.92
CA ARG A 99 5.93 -11.21 -6.91
C ARG A 99 6.43 -11.05 -8.34
N THR A 100 7.35 -10.12 -8.58
CA THR A 100 7.99 -9.93 -9.90
C THR A 100 8.79 -11.18 -10.30
N GLU A 101 9.52 -11.80 -9.38
CA GLU A 101 10.23 -13.06 -9.64
C GLU A 101 9.27 -14.20 -10.03
N GLN A 102 8.16 -14.36 -9.30
CA GLN A 102 7.15 -15.39 -9.59
C GLN A 102 6.38 -15.14 -10.90
N GLN A 103 6.14 -13.87 -11.26
CA GLN A 103 5.49 -13.50 -12.52
C GLN A 103 6.44 -13.65 -13.73
N GLY A 104 7.74 -13.38 -13.55
CA GLY A 104 8.77 -13.60 -14.57
C GLY A 104 8.93 -15.08 -14.93
N GLU A 105 8.94 -15.97 -13.94
CA GLU A 105 9.05 -17.43 -14.15
C GLU A 105 7.82 -18.02 -14.87
N SER A 106 6.61 -17.47 -14.67
CA SER A 106 5.42 -17.91 -15.43
C SER A 106 5.35 -17.35 -16.85
N ALA A 107 5.95 -16.19 -17.12
CA ALA A 107 6.08 -15.67 -18.49
C ALA A 107 7.12 -16.45 -19.30
N ASP A 108 8.17 -16.96 -18.65
CA ASP A 108 9.22 -17.77 -19.29
C ASP A 108 8.74 -19.20 -19.64
N ALA A 109 7.74 -19.71 -18.90
CA ALA A 109 7.16 -21.04 -19.15
C ALA A 109 6.35 -21.14 -20.46
N LEU A 110 5.97 -20.01 -21.09
CA LEU A 110 5.18 -20.00 -22.33
C LEU A 110 6.01 -19.84 -23.62
N HIS A 111 7.34 -19.70 -23.54
CA HIS A 111 8.20 -19.65 -24.74
C HIS A 111 8.93 -20.97 -25.06
N VAL A 112 8.88 -21.97 -24.18
CA VAL A 112 9.37 -23.33 -24.47
C VAL A 112 8.29 -24.15 -25.17
N THR A 113 7.92 -23.76 -26.38
CA THR A 113 7.36 -24.68 -27.39
C THR A 113 7.85 -24.25 -28.77
N ARG A 114 9.10 -24.62 -29.06
CA ARG A 114 9.54 -25.05 -30.40
C ARG A 114 10.06 -26.48 -30.21
N PRO A 115 9.81 -27.41 -31.14
CA PRO A 115 10.23 -27.32 -32.55
C PRO A 115 9.14 -26.97 -33.56
#